data_AF-E1X0S3-F1
#
_entry.id   AF-E1X0S3-F1
#
_cell.length_a   1.000
_cell.length_b   1.000
_cell.length_c   1.000
_cell.angle_alpha   90.00
_cell.angle_beta   90.00
_cell.angle_gamma   90.00
#
_symmetry.space_group_name_H-M   'P 1'
#
loop_
_entity.id
_entity.type
_entity.pdbx_description
1 polymer ?
#
loop_
_entity_poly.entity_id
_entity_poly.type
_entity_poly.pdbx_seq_one_letter_code
_entity_poly.pdbx_strand_id
1 'polypeptide(L)'
;MSKSKNPLYHVSNDGKDVESVSGVVELMIKKLGLDPMVEFLVSLLEMMQEQVKSYAMFVAIKELIDELLEKIFKVMEKVTPLLNF
;
A
#
# COMPACT_ATOMS: atom_id res chain seq x y z
N MET A 1 -23.02 -11.96 -10.82
CA MET A 1 -21.67 -12.25 -11.36
C MET A 1 -21.17 -11.02 -12.10
N SER A 2 -20.42 -10.16 -11.41
CA SER A 2 -19.82 -8.95 -11.97
C SER A 2 -18.48 -9.33 -12.60
N LYS A 3 -18.32 -9.16 -13.92
CA LYS A 3 -17.04 -9.36 -14.61
C LYS A 3 -16.05 -8.32 -14.08
N SER A 4 -15.03 -8.78 -13.36
CA SER A 4 -13.89 -7.95 -12.93
C SER A 4 -13.24 -7.35 -14.18
N LYS A 5 -13.25 -6.02 -14.26
CA LYS A 5 -12.64 -5.24 -15.34
C LYS A 5 -11.13 -5.50 -15.35
N ASN A 6 -10.62 -5.99 -16.47
CA ASN A 6 -9.21 -6.07 -16.87
C ASN A 6 -8.18 -6.17 -15.71
N PRO A 7 -7.75 -7.38 -15.31
CA PRO A 7 -6.71 -7.53 -14.31
C PRO A 7 -5.43 -6.83 -14.79
N LEU A 8 -4.81 -6.05 -13.89
CA LEU A 8 -3.50 -5.47 -14.11
C LEU A 8 -2.46 -6.59 -13.95
N TYR A 9 -1.42 -6.58 -14.77
CA TYR A 9 -0.39 -7.61 -14.75
C TYR A 9 0.95 -6.99 -14.33
N HIS A 10 1.62 -7.62 -13.38
CA HIS A 10 2.98 -7.31 -12.97
C HIS A 10 3.93 -8.37 -13.56
N VAL A 11 4.95 -7.94 -14.28
CA VAL A 11 6.02 -8.83 -14.76
C VAL A 11 7.11 -8.84 -13.70
N SER A 12 7.47 -10.01 -13.17
CA SER A 12 8.55 -10.16 -12.21
C SER A 12 9.86 -9.56 -12.76
N ASN A 13 10.72 -9.03 -11.89
CA ASN A 13 11.97 -8.37 -12.30
C ASN A 13 12.90 -9.28 -13.13
N ASP A 14 12.72 -10.61 -13.05
CA ASP A 14 13.46 -11.61 -13.83
C ASP A 14 12.79 -11.96 -15.19
N GLY A 15 11.68 -11.30 -15.53
CA GLY A 15 10.96 -11.45 -16.80
C GLY A 15 10.26 -12.80 -17.01
N LYS A 16 10.23 -13.66 -15.99
CA LYS A 16 9.76 -15.05 -16.10
C LYS A 16 8.30 -15.24 -15.72
N ASP A 17 7.77 -14.43 -14.81
CA ASP A 17 6.45 -14.66 -14.22
C ASP A 17 5.57 -13.42 -14.34
N VAL A 18 4.33 -13.64 -14.78
CA VAL A 18 3.31 -12.61 -14.89
C VAL A 18 2.28 -12.86 -13.81
N GLU A 19 2.24 -11.97 -12.82
CA GLU A 19 1.29 -12.06 -11.72
C GLU A 19 0.13 -11.10 -11.97
N SER A 20 -1.10 -11.60 -11.82
CA SER A 20 -2.27 -10.73 -11.77
C SER A 20 -2.27 -9.96 -10.46
N VAL A 21 -2.30 -8.64 -10.54
CA VAL A 21 -2.41 -7.75 -9.38
C VAL A 21 -3.81 -7.14 -9.32
N SER A 22 -4.30 -6.98 -8.09
CA SER A 22 -5.66 -6.54 -7.79
C SER A 22 -5.91 -5.06 -8.09
N GLY A 23 -4.85 -4.25 -8.22
CA GLY A 23 -4.95 -2.81 -8.49
C GLY A 23 -3.61 -2.12 -8.74
N VAL A 24 -3.66 -0.83 -9.06
CA VAL A 24 -2.48 0.02 -9.37
C VAL A 24 -1.54 0.13 -8.16
N VAL A 25 -2.08 0.09 -6.94
CA VAL A 25 -1.29 0.15 -5.71
C VAL A 25 -0.43 -1.09 -5.53
N GLU A 26 -1.01 -2.28 -5.68
CA GLU A 26 -0.26 -3.54 -5.62
C GLU A 26 0.77 -3.61 -6.75
N LEU A 27 0.42 -3.13 -7.94
CA LEU A 27 1.36 -3.02 -9.06
C LEU A 27 2.55 -2.12 -8.70
N MET A 28 2.33 -0.98 -8.04
CA MET A 28 3.41 -0.09 -7.58
C MET A 28 4.29 -0.74 -6.54
N ILE A 29 3.69 -1.38 -5.53
CA ILE A 29 4.42 -2.04 -4.45
C ILE A 29 5.36 -3.09 -5.05
N LYS A 30 4.83 -3.98 -5.91
CA LYS A 30 5.63 -5.03 -6.54
C LYS A 30 6.66 -4.48 -7.52
N LYS A 31 6.29 -3.52 -8.36
CA LYS A 31 7.19 -2.93 -9.37
C LYS A 31 8.36 -2.17 -8.75
N LEU A 32 8.16 -1.55 -7.59
CA LEU A 32 9.19 -0.84 -6.85
C LEU A 32 9.88 -1.72 -5.80
N GLY A 33 9.50 -3.01 -5.69
CA GLY A 33 10.06 -3.95 -4.71
C GLY A 33 9.84 -3.52 -3.26
N LEU A 34 8.70 -2.87 -2.98
CA LEU A 34 8.41 -2.29 -1.67
C LEU A 34 7.80 -3.28 -0.68
N ASP A 35 7.60 -4.54 -1.05
CA ASP A 35 7.02 -5.57 -0.16
C ASP A 35 7.70 -5.62 1.23
N PRO A 36 9.05 -5.63 1.35
CA PRO A 36 9.71 -5.64 2.66
C PRO A 36 9.45 -4.36 3.47
N MET A 37 9.27 -3.22 2.77
CA MET A 37 8.93 -1.95 3.40
C MET A 37 7.50 -1.94 3.92
N VAL A 38 6.57 -2.52 3.16
CA VAL A 38 5.16 -2.67 3.59
C VAL A 38 5.09 -3.55 4.83
N GLU A 39 5.77 -4.69 4.84
CA GLU A 39 5.84 -5.58 6.01
C GLU A 39 6.41 -4.85 7.24
N PHE A 40 7.50 -4.11 7.07
CA PHE A 40 8.09 -3.31 8.15
C PHE A 40 7.09 -2.27 8.70
N LEU A 41 6.36 -1.56 7.84
CA LEU A 41 5.37 -0.58 8.25
C LEU A 41 4.21 -1.22 9.01
N VAL A 42 3.74 -2.40 8.59
CA VAL A 42 2.71 -3.16 9.30
C VAL A 42 3.18 -3.52 10.71
N SER A 43 4.38 -4.09 10.86
CA SER A 43 4.92 -4.44 12.18
C SER A 43 5.10 -3.20 13.08
N LEU A 44 5.47 -2.06 12.51
CA LEU A 44 5.59 -0.81 13.26
C LEU A 44 4.22 -0.34 13.78
N LEU A 45 3.18 -0.42 12.96
CA LEU A 45 1.82 -0.07 13.36
C LEU A 45 1.26 -1.04 14.41
N GLU A 46 1.53 -2.33 14.29
CA GLU A 46 1.17 -3.34 15.29
C GLU A 46 1.82 -3.03 16.65
N MET A 47 3.13 -2.75 16.66
CA MET A 47 3.84 -2.35 17.88
C MET A 47 3.25 -1.07 18.49
N MET A 48 2.86 -0.09 17.67
CA MET A 48 2.20 1.14 18.16
C MET A 48 0.84 0.82 18.79
N GLN A 49 0.06 -0.08 18.17
CA GLN A 49 -1.24 -0.51 18.69
C GLN A 49 -1.10 -1.25 20.04
N GLU A 50 -0.08 -2.10 20.19
CA GLU A 50 0.20 -2.79 21.46
C GLU A 50 0.47 -1.83 22.62
N GLN A 51 1.00 -0.63 22.31
CA GLN A 51 1.26 0.40 23.32
C GLN A 51 0.02 1.26 23.65
N VAL A 52 -1.07 1.14 22.90
CA VAL A 52 -2.31 1.88 23.15
C VAL A 52 -2.97 1.36 24.43
N LYS A 53 -2.84 2.15 25.51
CA LYS A 53 -3.44 1.82 26.82
C LYS A 53 -4.70 2.62 27.15
N SER A 54 -5.04 3.62 26.35
CA SER A 54 -6.19 4.48 26.58
C SER A 54 -6.83 4.93 25.27
N TYR A 55 -8.12 5.27 25.33
CA TYR A 55 -8.84 5.79 24.18
C TYR A 55 -8.24 7.11 23.66
N ALA A 56 -7.78 8.00 24.55
CA ALA A 56 -7.12 9.23 24.12
C ALA A 56 -5.84 8.97 23.31
N MET A 57 -5.04 7.99 23.72
CA MET A 57 -3.84 7.57 22.99
C MET A 57 -4.18 6.94 21.64
N PHE A 58 -5.25 6.14 21.59
CA PHE A 58 -5.78 5.60 20.35
C PHE A 58 -6.15 6.71 19.36
N VAL A 59 -6.89 7.74 19.81
CA VAL A 59 -7.31 8.86 18.95
C VAL A 59 -6.10 9.60 18.39
N ALA A 60 -5.09 9.88 19.21
CA ALA A 60 -3.87 10.56 18.76
C ALA A 60 -3.09 9.72 17.72
N ILE A 61 -2.97 8.41 17.93
CA ILE A 61 -2.31 7.51 16.96
C ILE A 61 -3.14 7.39 15.68
N LYS A 62 -4.47 7.32 15.80
CA LYS A 62 -5.38 7.30 14.65
C LYS A 62 -5.20 8.55 13.80
N GLU A 63 -5.18 9.74 14.40
CA GLU A 63 -4.95 11.00 13.68
C GLU A 63 -3.62 11.00 12.93
N LEU A 64 -2.55 10.49 13.56
CA LEU A 64 -1.24 10.35 12.93
C LEU A 64 -1.28 9.38 11.73
N ILE A 65 -1.97 8.24 11.87
CA ILE A 65 -2.16 7.27 10.79
C ILE A 65 -2.99 7.88 9.66
N ASP A 66 -4.06 8.60 9.97
CA ASP A 66 -4.92 9.26 8.99
C ASP A 66 -4.12 10.28 8.15
N GLU A 67 -3.29 11.12 8.80
CA GLU A 67 -2.39 12.05 8.09
C GLU A 67 -1.35 11.34 7.22
N LEU A 68 -0.81 10.22 7.70
CA LEU A 68 0.15 9.41 6.94
C LEU A 68 -0.51 8.84 5.68
N LEU A 69 -1.71 8.26 5.83
CA LEU A 69 -2.49 7.73 4.72
C LEU A 69 -2.83 8.80 3.70
N GLU A 70 -3.23 10.00 4.14
CA GLU A 70 -3.50 11.12 3.24
C GLU A 70 -2.27 11.51 2.40
N LYS A 71 -1.08 11.54 3.01
CA LYS A 71 0.18 11.81 2.29
C LYS A 71 0.48 10.70 1.28
N ILE A 72 0.30 9.44 1.65
CA ILE A 72 0.48 8.30 0.75
C ILE A 72 -0.47 8.41 -0.44
N PHE A 73 -1.76 8.69 -0.22
CA PHE A 73 -2.74 8.86 -1.29
C PHE A 73 -2.35 10.00 -2.24
N LYS A 74 -1.91 11.16 -1.73
CA LYS A 74 -1.44 12.28 -2.57
C LYS A 74 -0.23 11.91 -3.42
N VAL A 75 0.70 11.12 -2.89
CA VAL A 75 1.84 10.62 -3.67
C VAL A 75 1.36 9.64 -4.73
N MET A 76 0.47 8.71 -4.38
CA MET A 76 -0.07 7.72 -5.32
C MET A 76 -0.85 8.39 -6.45
N GLU A 77 -1.66 9.43 -6.19
CA GLU A 77 -2.37 10.18 -7.22
C GLU A 77 -1.41 10.81 -8.24
N LYS A 78 -0.24 11.28 -7.79
CA LYS A 78 0.79 11.84 -8.66
C LYS A 78 1.58 10.79 -9.43
N VAL A 79 1.78 9.61 -8.85
CA VAL A 79 2.57 8.53 -9.45
C VAL A 79 1.72 7.67 -10.40
N THR A 80 0.42 7.51 -10.13
CA THR A 80 -0.53 6.77 -10.98
C THR A 80 -0.46 7.14 -12.47
N PRO A 81 -0.46 8.41 -12.90
CA PRO A 81 -0.35 8.76 -14.32
C PRO A 81 0.97 8.30 -14.93
N LEU A 82 2.06 8.16 -14.16
CA LEU A 82 3.36 7.67 -14.64
C LEU A 82 3.37 6.17 -14.96
N LEU A 83 2.34 5.44 -14.56
CA LEU A 83 2.25 3.98 -14.72
C LEU A 83 1.22 3.54 -15.77
N ASN A 84 0.38 4.45 -16.25
CA ASN A 84 -0.63 4.21 -17.28
C ASN A 84 -0.15 4.58 -18.71
N PHE A 85 1.17 4.63 -18.93
CA PHE A 85 1.79 4.81 -20.26
C PHE A 85 2.11 3.48 -20.93
#